data_AF-A0A927W3F0-F1
#
_entry.id   AF-A0A927W3F0-F1
#
_cell.length_a   1.000
_cell.length_b   1.000
_cell.length_c   1.000
_cell.angle_alpha   90.00
_cell.angle_beta   90.00
_cell.angle_gamma   90.00
#
_symmetry.space_group_name_H-M   'P 1'
#
loop_
_entity.id
_entity.type
_entity.pdbx_description
1 polymer ?
#
loop_
_entity_poly.entity_id
_entity_poly.type
_entity_poly.pdbx_seq_one_letter_code
_entity_poly.pdbx_strand_id
1 'polypeptide(L)'
;MNNRVVKMTGQPVSSVMENILERLANGEHVEVSEINNTPEIILARSHINYNRPTIELAGREQEQAYIAEILLQRGSANGVDERGKTLYNGVVEQGGRLDIVIGLPASGKSSVIVDSLSEQFHSRIIDNDAAKEKIPEYNHGWGASVVHEESKIIEKRIIDKALKNHDNIVYPKVGGKYKDMRDVIEKAKSYGYRVNLHYVELDREVALGRMINRFIDNGRFLPLEVVDKYYDDDGNNKIQMNYERFKKEGMIDEFSKWNNNVEKGKSAILVESSPKADFTDRHRMVGERRTTESRLDNRRNGYSTDVRFASDGRTGEKSGFYGDGRRMVQSGKPADNTVNTTFSPAPGSDEKGASDSLNPSFKNKLHHKNKR
;
A
#
# COMPACT_ATOMS: atom_id res chain seq x y z
N MET A 1 5.07 26.16 20.08
CA MET A 1 3.86 25.59 19.46
C MET A 1 4.30 25.02 18.11
N ASN A 2 4.14 23.71 17.89
CA ASN A 2 4.39 23.14 16.56
C ASN A 2 3.33 23.70 15.62
N ASN A 3 3.74 24.50 14.64
CA ASN A 3 2.86 25.00 13.57
C ASN A 3 2.61 23.84 12.59
N ARG A 4 1.79 22.87 13.00
CA ARG A 4 1.33 21.82 12.10
C ARG A 4 0.40 22.45 11.06
N VAL A 5 0.63 22.14 9.78
CA VAL A 5 -0.16 22.67 8.65
C VAL A 5 -0.78 21.54 7.85
N VAL A 6 -1.98 21.76 7.34
CA VAL A 6 -2.66 20.84 6.43
C VAL A 6 -1.98 20.92 5.07
N LYS A 7 -1.37 19.82 4.62
CA LYS A 7 -0.57 19.79 3.38
C LYS A 7 -1.34 20.25 2.14
N MET A 8 -2.64 19.95 2.05
CA MET A 8 -3.43 20.31 0.86
C MET A 8 -3.78 21.80 0.78
N THR A 9 -3.99 22.46 1.93
CA THR A 9 -4.52 23.83 1.99
C THR A 9 -3.50 24.85 2.47
N GLY A 10 -2.39 24.40 3.07
CA GLY A 10 -1.38 25.25 3.70
C GLY A 10 -1.84 25.94 4.99
N GLN A 11 -3.09 25.70 5.42
CA GLN A 11 -3.66 26.31 6.62
C GLN A 11 -3.14 25.62 7.90
N PRO A 12 -3.00 26.36 9.01
CA PRO A 12 -2.65 25.75 10.29
C PRO A 12 -3.75 24.79 10.76
N VAL A 13 -3.35 23.73 11.48
CA VAL A 13 -4.30 22.87 12.17
C VAL A 13 -4.89 23.63 13.36
N SER A 14 -6.22 23.70 13.41
CA SER A 14 -7.01 24.36 14.44
C SER A 14 -6.92 23.62 15.77
N SER A 15 -7.12 24.35 16.86
CA SER A 15 -7.17 23.76 18.21
C SER A 15 -8.31 22.75 18.36
N VAL A 16 -9.41 22.93 17.63
CA VAL A 16 -10.55 21.99 17.62
C VAL A 16 -10.12 20.66 16.99
N MET A 17 -9.43 20.71 15.85
CA MET A 17 -8.91 19.49 15.21
C MET A 17 -7.85 18.79 16.07
N GLU A 18 -6.93 19.53 16.69
CA GLU A 18 -5.94 18.93 17.61
C GLU A 18 -6.62 18.24 18.81
N ASN A 19 -7.66 18.85 19.40
CA ASN A 19 -8.41 18.23 20.49
C ASN A 19 -9.13 16.94 20.05
N ILE A 20 -9.75 16.94 18.86
CA ILE A 20 -10.37 15.74 18.28
C ILE A 20 -9.33 14.63 18.09
N LEU A 21 -8.16 14.96 17.58
CA LEU A 21 -7.08 13.99 17.38
C LEU A 21 -6.58 13.38 18.69
N GLU A 22 -6.50 14.19 19.75
CA GLU A 22 -6.13 13.74 21.10
C GLU A 22 -7.18 12.77 21.67
N ARG A 23 -8.46 13.12 21.58
CA ARG A 23 -9.58 12.26 22.01
C ARG A 23 -9.58 10.92 21.27
N LEU A 24 -9.45 10.95 19.94
CA LEU A 24 -9.36 9.73 19.12
C LEU A 24 -8.13 8.88 19.49
N ALA A 25 -7.00 9.50 19.82
CA ALA A 25 -5.79 8.79 20.25
C ALA A 25 -5.97 8.11 21.61
N ASN A 26 -6.80 8.67 22.49
CA ASN A 26 -7.19 8.10 23.77
C ASN A 26 -8.32 7.05 23.66
N GLY A 27 -8.78 6.74 22.44
CA GLY A 27 -9.87 5.79 22.20
C GLY A 27 -11.26 6.34 22.54
N GLU A 28 -11.38 7.66 22.74
CA GLU A 28 -12.68 8.29 22.95
C GLU A 28 -13.48 8.31 21.65
N HIS A 29 -14.77 8.00 21.75
CA HIS A 29 -15.67 8.09 20.63
C HIS A 29 -15.85 9.55 20.19
N VAL A 30 -15.69 9.79 18.89
CA VAL A 30 -15.96 11.07 18.26
C VAL A 30 -16.88 10.83 17.06
N GLU A 31 -17.98 11.59 17.03
CA GLU A 31 -18.95 11.54 15.95
C GLU A 31 -18.35 12.09 14.66
N VAL A 32 -18.61 11.44 13.53
CA VAL A 32 -18.09 11.90 12.23
C VAL A 32 -18.65 13.29 11.87
N SER A 33 -19.86 13.61 12.33
CA SER A 33 -20.47 14.95 12.16
C SER A 33 -19.67 16.03 12.89
N GLU A 34 -19.14 15.75 14.08
CA GLU A 34 -18.27 16.66 14.84
C GLU A 34 -16.99 16.95 14.05
N ILE A 35 -16.33 15.91 13.53
CA ILE A 35 -15.11 16.03 12.73
C ILE A 35 -15.40 16.81 11.44
N ASN A 36 -16.53 16.57 10.81
CA ASN A 36 -16.94 17.26 9.58
C ASN A 36 -17.19 18.76 9.76
N ASN A 37 -17.46 19.22 10.98
CA ASN A 37 -17.67 20.63 11.29
C ASN A 37 -16.37 21.39 11.57
N THR A 38 -15.21 20.72 11.50
CA THR A 38 -13.91 21.38 11.65
C THR A 38 -13.57 22.24 10.42
N PRO A 39 -12.88 23.39 10.60
CA PRO A 39 -12.51 24.27 9.49
C PRO A 39 -11.73 23.56 8.37
N GLU A 40 -10.87 22.61 8.72
CA GLU A 40 -10.02 21.88 7.79
C GLU A 40 -10.83 20.93 6.89
N ILE A 41 -11.82 20.24 7.47
CA ILE A 41 -12.67 19.32 6.71
C ILE A 41 -13.67 20.11 5.87
N ILE A 42 -14.23 21.20 6.38
CA ILE A 42 -15.09 22.12 5.60
C ILE A 42 -14.33 22.67 4.39
N LEU A 43 -13.11 23.18 4.60
CA LEU A 43 -12.27 23.71 3.53
C LEU A 43 -11.86 22.61 2.55
N ALA A 44 -11.49 21.41 3.02
CA ALA A 44 -11.19 20.31 2.12
C ALA A 44 -12.39 19.96 1.23
N ARG A 45 -13.60 19.88 1.82
CA ARG A 45 -14.83 19.56 1.08
C ARG A 45 -15.21 20.62 0.06
N SER A 46 -14.88 21.90 0.29
CA SER A 46 -15.16 22.96 -0.69
C SER A 46 -14.31 22.85 -1.97
N HIS A 47 -13.18 22.15 -1.90
CA HIS A 47 -12.30 21.86 -3.04
C HIS A 47 -12.57 20.50 -3.70
N ILE A 48 -13.33 19.61 -3.05
CA ILE A 48 -13.69 18.32 -3.64
C ILE A 48 -14.65 18.56 -4.79
N ASN A 49 -14.19 18.19 -5.99
CA ASN A 49 -15.03 18.19 -7.15
C ASN A 49 -15.95 16.95 -7.09
N TYR A 50 -17.26 17.16 -7.00
CA TYR A 50 -18.25 16.09 -7.14
C TYR A 50 -18.77 15.97 -8.58
N ASN A 51 -18.25 16.77 -9.51
CA ASN A 51 -18.67 16.71 -10.90
C ASN A 51 -18.43 15.31 -11.46
N ARG A 52 -19.33 14.93 -12.37
CA ARG A 52 -19.30 13.79 -13.28
C ARG A 52 -18.15 12.79 -13.04
N PRO A 53 -18.41 11.60 -12.47
CA PRO A 53 -17.43 10.54 -12.32
C PRO A 53 -16.62 10.32 -13.60
N THR A 54 -15.32 10.11 -13.50
CA THR A 54 -14.43 10.05 -14.67
C THR A 54 -14.80 8.92 -15.62
N ILE A 55 -15.34 7.82 -15.10
CA ILE A 55 -15.91 6.70 -15.87
C ILE A 55 -16.95 7.14 -16.92
N GLU A 56 -17.63 8.26 -16.71
CA GLU A 56 -18.65 8.77 -17.63
C GLU A 56 -18.08 9.66 -18.74
N LEU A 57 -16.79 9.99 -18.71
CA LEU A 57 -16.12 10.77 -19.74
C LEU A 57 -15.90 9.92 -21.01
N ALA A 58 -15.72 10.57 -22.16
CA ALA A 58 -15.41 9.88 -23.41
C ALA A 58 -13.95 9.39 -23.43
N GLY A 59 -13.64 8.33 -24.20
CA GLY A 59 -12.27 7.87 -24.44
C GLY A 59 -11.60 7.10 -23.28
N ARG A 60 -12.30 6.90 -22.15
CA ARG A 60 -11.71 6.34 -20.93
C ARG A 60 -11.24 4.91 -21.03
N GLU A 61 -11.82 4.10 -21.91
CA GLU A 61 -11.40 2.71 -22.06
C GLU A 61 -9.92 2.56 -22.47
N GLN A 62 -9.42 3.44 -23.33
CA GLN A 62 -8.02 3.42 -23.78
C GLN A 62 -7.08 3.82 -22.64
N GLU A 63 -7.44 4.84 -21.88
CA GLU A 63 -6.67 5.28 -20.71
C GLU A 63 -6.67 4.22 -19.61
N GLN A 64 -7.82 3.59 -19.34
CA GLN A 64 -7.93 2.48 -18.38
C GLN A 64 -7.05 1.30 -18.78
N ALA A 65 -7.03 0.94 -20.07
CA ALA A 65 -6.16 -0.11 -20.59
C ALA A 65 -4.68 0.26 -20.41
N TYR A 66 -4.29 1.48 -20.79
CA TYR A 66 -2.93 1.97 -20.68
C TYR A 66 -2.43 1.99 -19.22
N ILE A 67 -3.24 2.51 -18.29
CA ILE A 67 -2.91 2.53 -16.86
C ILE A 67 -2.77 1.10 -16.33
N ALA A 68 -3.65 0.18 -16.73
CA ALA A 68 -3.57 -1.22 -16.33
C ALA A 68 -2.25 -1.86 -16.81
N GLU A 69 -1.82 -1.61 -18.05
CA GLU A 69 -0.52 -2.09 -18.56
C GLU A 69 0.66 -1.55 -17.77
N ILE A 70 0.69 -0.24 -17.47
CA ILE A 70 1.75 0.36 -16.65
C ILE A 70 1.82 -0.31 -15.26
N LEU A 71 0.67 -0.56 -14.63
CA LEU A 71 0.63 -1.17 -13.31
C LEU A 71 1.00 -2.65 -13.35
N LEU A 72 0.72 -3.36 -14.45
CA LEU A 72 1.19 -4.72 -14.69
C LEU A 72 2.70 -4.82 -14.94
N GLN A 73 3.37 -3.75 -15.34
CA GLN A 73 4.83 -3.75 -15.46
C GLN A 73 5.56 -3.70 -14.11
N ARG A 74 4.87 -3.33 -13.02
CA ARG A 74 5.48 -3.34 -11.67
C ARG A 74 5.82 -4.76 -11.25
N GLY A 75 6.94 -4.94 -10.56
CA GLY A 75 7.34 -6.22 -9.98
C GLY A 75 6.71 -6.48 -8.60
N SER A 76 7.22 -7.50 -7.92
CA SER A 76 7.04 -7.67 -6.48
C SER A 76 7.88 -6.66 -5.69
N ALA A 77 7.57 -6.49 -4.40
CA ALA A 77 8.38 -5.71 -3.47
C ALA A 77 9.79 -6.31 -3.38
N ASN A 78 10.80 -5.44 -3.39
CA ASN A 78 12.20 -5.82 -3.39
C ASN A 78 13.05 -4.74 -2.72
N GLY A 79 13.03 -4.74 -1.38
CA GLY A 79 13.72 -3.73 -0.56
C GLY A 79 13.16 -2.31 -0.69
N VAL A 80 13.98 -1.33 -0.32
CA VAL A 80 13.65 0.10 -0.28
C VAL A 80 14.71 0.93 -0.99
N ASP A 81 14.34 2.10 -1.50
CA ASP A 81 15.27 3.09 -2.04
C ASP A 81 16.01 3.86 -0.93
N GLU A 82 16.92 4.76 -1.34
CA GLU A 82 17.70 5.63 -0.43
C GLU A 82 16.84 6.53 0.48
N ARG A 83 15.56 6.70 0.14
CA ARG A 83 14.58 7.50 0.89
C ARG A 83 13.65 6.63 1.74
N GLY A 84 13.90 5.31 1.79
CA GLY A 84 13.11 4.35 2.55
C GLY A 84 11.77 3.98 1.90
N LYS A 85 11.58 4.25 0.60
CA LYS A 85 10.36 3.88 -0.12
C LYS A 85 10.52 2.49 -0.75
N THR A 86 9.53 1.62 -0.56
CA THR A 86 9.50 0.27 -1.14
C THR A 86 9.66 0.30 -2.66
N LEU A 87 10.58 -0.53 -3.18
CA LEU A 87 10.80 -0.72 -4.61
C LEU A 87 9.96 -1.90 -5.09
N TYR A 88 9.20 -1.70 -6.18
CA TYR A 88 8.37 -2.75 -6.78
C TYR A 88 8.94 -3.18 -8.13
N ASN A 89 10.15 -3.75 -8.10
CA ASN A 89 10.92 -4.20 -9.28
C ASN A 89 11.42 -5.64 -9.15
N GLY A 90 10.95 -6.40 -8.15
CA GLY A 90 11.26 -7.81 -7.98
C GLY A 90 10.56 -8.68 -9.03
N VAL A 91 11.05 -9.91 -9.18
CA VAL A 91 10.39 -10.93 -10.02
C VAL A 91 8.99 -11.20 -9.49
N VAL A 92 8.03 -11.43 -10.39
CA VAL A 92 6.70 -11.92 -10.03
C VAL A 92 6.65 -13.42 -10.32
N GLU A 93 6.42 -14.23 -9.29
CA GLU A 93 6.34 -15.69 -9.45
C GLU A 93 4.97 -16.10 -10.00
N GLN A 94 4.93 -17.09 -10.90
CA GLN A 94 3.70 -17.60 -11.50
C GLN A 94 3.18 -18.86 -10.77
N GLY A 95 3.05 -18.75 -9.44
CA GLY A 95 2.73 -19.87 -8.54
C GLY A 95 1.24 -20.05 -8.22
N GLY A 96 0.37 -19.10 -8.59
CA GLY A 96 -1.06 -19.17 -8.30
C GLY A 96 -1.40 -18.96 -6.82
N ARG A 97 -0.68 -18.08 -6.13
CA ARG A 97 -1.00 -17.65 -4.75
C ARG A 97 -1.77 -16.33 -4.77
N LEU A 98 -2.89 -16.25 -4.05
CA LEU A 98 -3.64 -15.02 -3.82
C LEU A 98 -3.75 -14.74 -2.32
N ASP A 99 -3.06 -13.73 -1.84
CA ASP A 99 -3.19 -13.23 -0.46
C ASP A 99 -4.11 -12.00 -0.43
N ILE A 100 -5.34 -12.17 0.04
CA ILE A 100 -6.29 -11.07 0.22
C ILE A 100 -6.03 -10.45 1.60
N VAL A 101 -5.74 -9.14 1.65
CA VAL A 101 -5.49 -8.43 2.91
C VAL A 101 -6.63 -7.47 3.19
N ILE A 102 -7.39 -7.70 4.25
CA ILE A 102 -8.55 -6.90 4.64
C ILE A 102 -8.32 -6.09 5.92
N GLY A 103 -9.14 -5.06 6.13
CA GLY A 103 -9.05 -4.16 7.28
C GLY A 103 -9.49 -2.75 6.92
N LEU A 104 -9.86 -1.97 7.94
CA LEU A 104 -10.33 -0.59 7.77
C LEU A 104 -9.36 0.26 6.93
N PRO A 105 -9.85 1.33 6.28
CA PRO A 105 -8.96 2.38 5.80
C PRO A 105 -8.05 2.86 6.94
N ALA A 106 -6.79 3.13 6.61
CA ALA A 106 -5.76 3.48 7.60
C ALA A 106 -5.45 2.43 8.69
N SER A 107 -5.93 1.18 8.54
CA SER A 107 -5.55 0.07 9.44
C SER A 107 -4.07 -0.34 9.36
N GLY A 108 -3.32 0.17 8.39
CA GLY A 108 -1.89 -0.12 8.23
C GLY A 108 -1.58 -1.40 7.44
N LYS A 109 -2.51 -1.90 6.62
CA LYS A 109 -2.31 -3.12 5.78
C LYS A 109 -0.94 -3.17 5.09
N SER A 110 -0.56 -2.08 4.41
CA SER A 110 0.73 -1.94 3.71
C SER A 110 1.92 -2.26 4.61
N SER A 111 2.03 -1.55 5.74
CA SER A 111 3.14 -1.67 6.68
C SER A 111 3.11 -2.93 7.53
N VAL A 112 1.93 -3.51 7.74
CA VAL A 112 1.78 -4.70 8.60
C VAL A 112 2.14 -5.97 7.84
N ILE A 113 1.68 -6.12 6.59
CA ILE A 113 1.71 -7.43 5.93
C ILE A 113 1.83 -7.40 4.41
N VAL A 114 1.27 -6.40 3.71
CA VAL A 114 1.21 -6.42 2.24
C VAL A 114 2.59 -6.40 1.60
N ASP A 115 3.48 -5.50 2.02
CA ASP A 115 4.83 -5.40 1.44
C ASP A 115 5.64 -6.66 1.76
N SER A 116 5.53 -7.19 2.99
CA SER A 116 6.21 -8.42 3.41
C SER A 116 5.72 -9.65 2.63
N LEU A 117 4.42 -9.78 2.38
CA LEU A 117 3.87 -10.84 1.54
C LEU A 117 4.39 -10.73 0.10
N SER A 118 4.42 -9.51 -0.42
CA SER A 118 4.91 -9.23 -1.78
C SER A 118 6.38 -9.63 -1.93
N GLU A 119 7.23 -9.24 -0.97
CA GLU A 119 8.64 -9.57 -0.97
C GLU A 119 8.89 -11.08 -0.75
N GLN A 120 8.19 -11.68 0.22
CA GLN A 120 8.40 -13.09 0.59
C GLN A 120 7.96 -14.08 -0.49
N PHE A 121 6.84 -13.80 -1.17
CA PHE A 121 6.22 -14.72 -2.13
C PHE A 121 6.31 -14.24 -3.57
N HIS A 122 7.14 -13.22 -3.83
CA HIS A 122 7.31 -12.64 -5.16
C HIS A 122 5.96 -12.27 -5.78
N SER A 123 5.07 -11.72 -4.95
CA SER A 123 3.70 -11.41 -5.34
C SER A 123 3.59 -9.98 -5.83
N ARG A 124 2.88 -9.78 -6.94
CA ARG A 124 2.44 -8.44 -7.37
C ARG A 124 1.41 -7.89 -6.39
N ILE A 125 1.54 -6.62 -6.02
CA ILE A 125 0.46 -5.91 -5.31
C ILE A 125 -0.50 -5.32 -6.32
N ILE A 126 -1.79 -5.60 -6.15
CA ILE A 126 -2.87 -5.00 -6.95
C ILE A 126 -3.75 -4.18 -6.00
N ASP A 127 -3.64 -2.86 -6.04
CA ASP A 127 -4.38 -1.96 -5.15
C ASP A 127 -5.12 -0.86 -5.90
N ASN A 128 -6.34 -0.58 -5.45
CA ASN A 128 -7.18 0.48 -6.02
C ASN A 128 -6.51 1.87 -5.95
N ASP A 129 -5.69 2.12 -4.93
CA ASP A 129 -5.08 3.43 -4.72
C ASP A 129 -3.96 3.73 -5.73
N ALA A 130 -3.12 2.75 -6.10
CA ALA A 130 -2.15 2.96 -7.19
C ALA A 130 -2.84 3.23 -8.53
N ALA A 131 -4.02 2.66 -8.78
CA ALA A 131 -4.81 2.99 -9.97
C ALA A 131 -5.29 4.45 -9.95
N LYS A 132 -5.78 4.95 -8.80
CA LYS A 132 -6.20 6.35 -8.65
C LYS A 132 -5.05 7.31 -8.94
N GLU A 133 -3.87 7.06 -8.39
CA GLU A 133 -2.69 7.91 -8.59
C GLU A 133 -2.26 8.06 -10.07
N LYS A 134 -2.71 7.16 -10.94
CA LYS A 134 -2.43 7.18 -12.39
C LYS A 134 -3.51 7.88 -13.21
N ILE A 135 -4.67 8.15 -12.63
CA ILE A 135 -5.76 8.85 -13.31
C ILE A 135 -5.50 10.36 -13.18
N PRO A 136 -5.42 11.13 -14.30
CA PRO A 136 -5.09 12.56 -14.25
C PRO A 136 -5.99 13.37 -13.33
N GLU A 137 -7.30 13.07 -13.33
CA GLU A 137 -8.30 13.77 -12.53
C GLU A 137 -8.19 13.48 -11.03
N TYR A 138 -7.34 12.54 -10.59
CA TYR A 138 -7.09 12.33 -9.16
C TYR A 138 -6.55 13.60 -8.48
N ASN A 139 -5.87 14.47 -9.24
CA ASN A 139 -5.47 15.82 -8.82
C ASN A 139 -4.86 15.85 -7.42
N HIS A 140 -3.79 15.08 -7.21
CA HIS A 140 -3.08 14.98 -5.94
C HIS A 140 -3.97 14.65 -4.73
N GLY A 141 -5.07 13.92 -4.94
CA GLY A 141 -6.03 13.52 -3.91
C GLY A 141 -7.37 14.26 -3.95
N TRP A 142 -7.43 15.45 -4.56
CA TRP A 142 -8.67 16.25 -4.63
C TRP A 142 -9.79 15.55 -5.42
N GLY A 143 -9.42 14.75 -6.43
CA GLY A 143 -10.37 14.01 -7.26
C GLY A 143 -10.61 12.57 -6.81
N ALA A 144 -10.24 12.19 -5.58
CA ALA A 144 -10.36 10.82 -5.10
C ALA A 144 -11.77 10.21 -5.25
N SER A 145 -12.82 11.05 -5.15
CA SER A 145 -14.22 10.69 -5.35
C SER A 145 -14.54 10.39 -6.82
N VAL A 146 -14.16 11.30 -7.74
CA VAL A 146 -14.53 11.22 -9.16
C VAL A 146 -13.83 10.07 -9.89
N VAL A 147 -12.62 9.70 -9.45
CA VAL A 147 -11.85 8.60 -10.05
C VAL A 147 -12.18 7.22 -9.46
N HIS A 148 -13.02 7.14 -8.43
CA HIS A 148 -13.16 5.92 -7.62
C HIS A 148 -13.73 4.73 -8.40
N GLU A 149 -14.77 4.93 -9.20
CA GLU A 149 -15.38 3.84 -9.96
C GLU A 149 -14.49 3.40 -11.13
N GLU A 150 -13.81 4.36 -11.77
CA GLU A 150 -12.86 4.05 -12.82
C GLU A 150 -11.64 3.27 -12.29
N SER A 151 -11.11 3.65 -11.13
CA SER A 151 -9.99 2.92 -10.52
C SER A 151 -10.35 1.47 -10.19
N LYS A 152 -11.63 1.18 -9.86
CA LYS A 152 -12.11 -0.21 -9.70
C LYS A 152 -12.12 -0.97 -11.01
N ILE A 153 -12.47 -0.32 -12.13
CA ILE A 153 -12.43 -0.96 -13.46
C ILE A 153 -11.00 -1.33 -13.83
N ILE A 154 -10.06 -0.40 -13.62
CA ILE A 154 -8.63 -0.62 -13.86
C ILE A 154 -8.12 -1.77 -12.99
N GLU A 155 -8.39 -1.74 -11.68
CA GLU A 155 -8.03 -2.80 -10.74
C GLU A 155 -8.60 -4.17 -11.16
N LYS A 156 -9.87 -4.20 -11.60
CA LYS A 156 -10.51 -5.42 -12.14
C LYS A 156 -9.80 -5.93 -13.39
N ARG A 157 -9.42 -5.05 -14.32
CA ARG A 157 -8.63 -5.42 -15.51
C ARG A 157 -7.27 -6.02 -15.13
N ILE A 158 -6.60 -5.45 -14.14
CA ILE A 158 -5.29 -5.91 -13.66
C ILE A 158 -5.42 -7.30 -13.02
N ILE A 159 -6.35 -7.49 -12.07
CA ILE A 159 -6.49 -8.79 -11.41
C ILE A 159 -6.97 -9.88 -12.37
N ASP A 160 -7.82 -9.55 -13.34
CA ASP A 160 -8.26 -10.51 -14.36
C ASP A 160 -7.10 -10.99 -15.24
N LYS A 161 -6.12 -10.13 -15.54
CA LYS A 161 -4.90 -10.51 -16.27
C LYS A 161 -3.93 -11.29 -15.39
N ALA A 162 -3.69 -10.82 -14.17
CA ALA A 162 -2.79 -11.48 -13.22
C ALA A 162 -3.25 -12.92 -12.92
N LEU A 163 -4.56 -13.13 -12.70
CA LEU A 163 -5.14 -14.47 -12.52
C LEU A 163 -4.92 -15.39 -13.72
N LYS A 164 -5.05 -14.87 -14.95
CA LYS A 164 -4.79 -15.65 -16.17
C LYS A 164 -3.32 -16.00 -16.35
N ASN A 165 -2.42 -15.12 -15.92
CA ASN A 165 -0.98 -15.33 -15.96
C ASN A 165 -0.48 -16.25 -14.84
N HIS A 166 -1.37 -16.64 -13.92
CA HIS A 166 -1.03 -17.43 -12.75
C HIS A 166 -0.04 -16.73 -11.80
N ASP A 167 0.05 -15.40 -11.88
CA ASP A 167 0.89 -14.56 -11.01
C ASP A 167 0.53 -14.77 -9.54
N ASN A 168 1.52 -14.74 -8.65
CA ASN A 168 1.32 -14.55 -7.22
C ASN A 168 0.85 -13.11 -6.98
N ILE A 169 -0.18 -12.94 -6.15
CA ILE A 169 -0.91 -11.70 -5.98
C ILE A 169 -1.11 -11.40 -4.50
N VAL A 170 -0.83 -10.16 -4.09
CA VAL A 170 -1.33 -9.58 -2.84
C VAL A 170 -2.42 -8.57 -3.20
N TYR A 171 -3.62 -8.77 -2.64
CA TYR A 171 -4.81 -8.02 -2.99
C TYR A 171 -5.39 -7.28 -1.77
N PRO A 172 -4.87 -6.09 -1.43
CA PRO A 172 -5.41 -5.30 -0.34
C PRO A 172 -6.81 -4.76 -0.65
N LYS A 173 -7.76 -5.07 0.22
CA LYS A 173 -9.14 -4.58 0.19
C LYS A 173 -9.54 -4.06 1.57
N VAL A 174 -10.72 -3.43 1.64
CA VAL A 174 -11.32 -3.14 2.96
C VAL A 174 -11.98 -4.40 3.55
N GLY A 175 -12.72 -5.15 2.72
CA GLY A 175 -13.35 -6.41 3.10
C GLY A 175 -14.73 -6.30 3.74
N GLY A 176 -15.38 -5.13 3.67
CA GLY A 176 -16.72 -4.92 4.26
C GLY A 176 -17.88 -5.52 3.46
N LYS A 177 -17.67 -5.93 2.21
CA LYS A 177 -18.71 -6.51 1.34
C LYS A 177 -18.41 -7.98 1.05
N TYR A 178 -19.21 -8.87 1.63
CA TYR A 178 -19.02 -10.32 1.48
C TYR A 178 -19.05 -10.77 0.01
N LYS A 179 -20.05 -10.31 -0.77
CA LYS A 179 -20.19 -10.70 -2.18
C LYS A 179 -18.96 -10.33 -3.01
N ASP A 180 -18.48 -9.09 -2.89
CA ASP A 180 -17.30 -8.62 -3.64
C ASP A 180 -16.06 -9.49 -3.35
N MET A 181 -15.86 -9.90 -2.09
CA MET A 181 -14.77 -10.80 -1.72
C MET A 181 -14.99 -12.21 -2.25
N ARG A 182 -16.20 -12.74 -2.08
CA ARG A 182 -16.59 -14.08 -2.53
C ARG A 182 -16.37 -14.25 -4.03
N ASP A 183 -16.83 -13.29 -4.83
CA ASP A 183 -16.70 -13.32 -6.30
C ASP A 183 -15.21 -13.38 -6.72
N VAL A 184 -14.32 -12.68 -6.00
CA VAL A 184 -12.87 -12.72 -6.24
C VAL A 184 -12.28 -14.07 -5.84
N ILE A 185 -12.65 -14.60 -4.67
CA ILE A 185 -12.17 -15.90 -4.17
C ILE A 185 -12.59 -17.03 -5.11
N GLU A 186 -13.88 -17.10 -5.48
CA GLU A 186 -14.40 -18.13 -6.39
C GLU A 186 -13.75 -18.03 -7.77
N LYS A 187 -13.54 -16.81 -8.27
CA LYS A 187 -12.81 -16.60 -9.52
C LYS A 187 -11.36 -17.10 -9.40
N ALA A 188 -10.62 -16.72 -8.38
CA ALA A 188 -9.24 -17.19 -8.20
C ALA A 188 -9.17 -18.72 -8.12
N LYS A 189 -10.07 -19.34 -7.34
CA LYS A 189 -10.18 -20.79 -7.21
C LYS A 189 -10.47 -21.49 -8.54
N SER A 190 -11.28 -20.90 -9.41
CA SER A 190 -11.54 -21.47 -10.75
C SER A 190 -10.33 -21.42 -11.69
N TYR A 191 -9.35 -20.55 -11.42
CA TYR A 191 -8.03 -20.53 -12.06
C TYR A 191 -7.00 -21.43 -11.35
N GLY A 192 -7.39 -22.18 -10.31
CA GLY A 192 -6.49 -23.09 -9.58
C GLY A 192 -5.69 -22.43 -8.46
N TYR A 193 -6.04 -21.21 -8.05
CA TYR A 193 -5.28 -20.50 -7.02
C TYR A 193 -5.43 -21.09 -5.62
N ARG A 194 -4.33 -21.04 -4.87
CA ARG A 194 -4.35 -21.03 -3.41
C ARG A 194 -4.72 -19.63 -2.92
N VAL A 195 -5.75 -19.52 -2.09
CA VAL A 195 -6.32 -18.26 -1.61
C VAL A 195 -6.20 -18.15 -0.10
N ASN A 196 -5.50 -17.12 0.37
CA ASN A 196 -5.28 -16.85 1.78
C ASN A 196 -5.92 -15.52 2.18
N LEU A 197 -6.37 -15.41 3.43
CA LEU A 197 -7.05 -14.22 3.93
C LEU A 197 -6.40 -13.67 5.19
N HIS A 198 -5.93 -12.43 5.13
CA HIS A 198 -5.27 -11.76 6.24
C HIS A 198 -6.09 -10.57 6.72
N TYR A 199 -6.45 -10.54 8.00
CA TYR A 199 -7.17 -9.43 8.61
C TYR A 199 -6.25 -8.57 9.46
N VAL A 200 -6.14 -7.28 9.12
CA VAL A 200 -5.49 -6.27 9.96
C VAL A 200 -6.55 -5.49 10.71
N GLU A 201 -6.73 -5.86 11.97
CA GLU A 201 -7.63 -5.25 12.93
C GLU A 201 -7.08 -3.92 13.45
N LEU A 202 -7.96 -2.93 13.53
CA LEU A 202 -7.69 -1.64 14.14
C LEU A 202 -9.01 -1.09 14.69
N ASP A 203 -8.96 -0.48 15.86
CA ASP A 203 -10.09 0.22 16.44
C ASP A 203 -10.58 1.34 15.53
N ARG A 204 -11.89 1.57 15.54
CA ARG A 204 -12.56 2.61 14.74
C ARG A 204 -11.94 3.99 14.97
N GLU A 205 -11.69 4.30 16.23
CA GLU A 205 -11.31 5.65 16.67
C GLU A 205 -9.87 5.94 16.27
N VAL A 206 -9.01 4.93 16.42
CA VAL A 206 -7.63 4.98 15.94
C VAL A 206 -7.59 5.03 14.40
N ALA A 207 -8.49 4.33 13.70
CA ALA A 207 -8.59 4.41 12.24
C ALA A 207 -8.99 5.83 11.78
N LEU A 208 -9.98 6.45 12.41
CA LEU A 208 -10.39 7.84 12.14
C LEU A 208 -9.24 8.81 12.39
N GLY A 209 -8.57 8.71 13.54
CA GLY A 209 -7.42 9.55 13.86
C GLY A 209 -6.30 9.41 12.82
N ARG A 210 -6.02 8.18 12.37
CA ARG A 210 -5.03 7.94 11.29
C ARG A 210 -5.50 8.50 9.94
N MET A 211 -6.79 8.42 9.61
CA MET A 211 -7.34 9.00 8.37
C MET A 211 -7.18 10.53 8.36
N ILE A 212 -7.53 11.20 9.45
CA ILE A 212 -7.36 12.65 9.60
C ILE A 212 -5.87 13.01 9.52
N ASN A 213 -5.00 12.31 10.25
CA ASN A 213 -3.56 12.57 10.21
C ASN A 213 -2.99 12.39 8.79
N ARG A 214 -3.46 11.41 8.02
CA ARG A 214 -3.05 11.27 6.61
C ARG A 214 -3.52 12.44 5.77
N PHE A 215 -4.77 12.87 5.93
CA PHE A 215 -5.25 14.08 5.27
C PHE A 215 -4.37 15.30 5.58
N ILE A 216 -4.06 15.54 6.86
CA ILE A 216 -3.23 16.66 7.29
C ILE A 216 -1.79 16.53 6.75
N ASP A 217 -1.13 15.38 6.94
CA ASP A 217 0.31 15.25 6.72
C ASP A 217 0.68 14.97 5.26
N ASN A 218 -0.17 14.24 4.53
CA ASN A 218 0.15 13.80 3.17
C ASN A 218 -0.90 14.18 2.12
N GLY A 219 -2.00 14.82 2.52
CA GLY A 219 -3.04 15.29 1.62
C GLY A 219 -3.97 14.21 1.11
N ARG A 220 -3.97 13.04 1.76
CA ARG A 220 -4.85 11.94 1.39
C ARG A 220 -6.19 12.08 2.10
N PHE A 221 -7.08 12.88 1.51
CA PHE A 221 -8.46 12.98 1.98
C PHE A 221 -9.27 11.74 1.60
N LEU A 222 -9.99 11.18 2.58
CA LEU A 222 -10.96 10.11 2.38
C LEU A 222 -12.23 10.50 3.16
N PRO A 223 -13.44 10.41 2.57
CA PRO A 223 -14.68 10.68 3.29
C PRO A 223 -14.76 9.84 4.56
N LEU A 224 -14.88 10.49 5.72
CA LEU A 224 -14.78 9.84 7.03
C LEU A 224 -15.95 8.90 7.30
N GLU A 225 -17.12 9.18 6.69
CA GLU A 225 -18.33 8.36 6.75
C GLU A 225 -18.11 6.95 6.18
N VAL A 226 -17.02 6.74 5.43
CA VAL A 226 -16.68 5.41 4.92
C VAL A 226 -16.41 4.42 6.05
N VAL A 227 -15.91 4.89 7.21
CA VAL A 227 -15.61 4.01 8.35
C VAL A 227 -16.90 3.40 8.89
N ASP A 228 -17.94 4.20 9.06
CA ASP A 228 -19.24 3.76 9.61
C ASP A 228 -19.96 2.77 8.67
N LYS A 229 -19.73 2.86 7.35
CA LYS A 229 -20.30 1.89 6.39
C LYS A 229 -19.88 0.44 6.67
N TYR A 230 -18.75 0.25 7.36
CA TYR A 230 -18.22 -1.05 7.71
C TYR A 230 -18.70 -1.59 9.06
N TYR A 231 -19.63 -0.89 9.70
CA TYR A 231 -20.36 -1.35 10.87
C TYR A 231 -21.82 -1.61 10.51
N ASP A 232 -22.44 -2.62 11.10
CA ASP A 232 -23.90 -2.85 10.98
C ASP A 232 -24.67 -2.00 11.99
N ASP A 233 -26.00 -2.09 11.96
CA ASP A 233 -26.87 -1.28 12.81
C ASP A 233 -26.71 -1.61 14.31
N ASP A 234 -26.13 -2.77 14.63
CA ASP A 234 -25.81 -3.24 15.98
C ASP A 234 -24.37 -2.85 16.40
N GLY A 235 -23.63 -2.13 15.54
CA GLY A 235 -22.25 -1.71 15.80
C GLY A 235 -21.21 -2.82 15.60
N ASN A 236 -21.56 -3.94 14.97
CA ASN A 236 -20.60 -5.00 14.67
C ASN A 236 -19.75 -4.68 13.45
N ASN A 237 -18.46 -4.98 13.53
CA ASN A 237 -17.53 -4.79 12.43
C ASN A 237 -17.75 -5.82 11.31
N LYS A 238 -18.33 -5.39 10.19
CA LYS A 238 -18.62 -6.22 9.00
C LYS A 238 -17.37 -6.88 8.42
N ILE A 239 -16.19 -6.26 8.55
CA ILE A 239 -14.92 -6.82 8.04
C ILE A 239 -14.55 -8.07 8.85
N GLN A 240 -14.64 -7.98 10.17
CA GLN A 240 -14.39 -9.10 11.07
C GLN A 240 -15.44 -10.21 10.87
N MET A 241 -16.73 -9.84 10.73
CA MET A 241 -17.78 -10.82 10.45
C MET A 241 -17.52 -11.59 9.15
N ASN A 242 -17.11 -10.88 8.08
CA ASN A 242 -16.77 -11.53 6.80
C ASN A 242 -15.54 -12.42 6.93
N TYR A 243 -14.51 -11.97 7.65
CA TYR A 243 -13.32 -12.75 7.94
C TYR A 243 -13.66 -14.09 8.62
N GLU A 244 -14.43 -14.05 9.72
CA GLU A 244 -14.86 -15.27 10.42
C GLU A 244 -15.75 -16.16 9.55
N ARG A 245 -16.60 -15.54 8.72
CA ARG A 245 -17.47 -16.27 7.79
C ARG A 245 -16.66 -17.03 6.75
N PHE A 246 -15.69 -16.42 6.09
CA PHE A 246 -14.85 -17.09 5.09
C PHE A 246 -14.03 -18.23 5.69
N LYS A 247 -13.54 -18.07 6.93
CA LYS A 247 -12.88 -19.15 7.69
C LYS A 247 -13.84 -20.34 7.89
N LYS A 248 -15.06 -20.06 8.37
CA LYS A 248 -16.06 -21.10 8.68
C LYS A 248 -16.56 -21.84 7.44
N GLU A 249 -16.71 -21.14 6.32
CA GLU A 249 -17.20 -21.71 5.06
C GLU A 249 -16.13 -22.51 4.29
N GLY A 250 -14.87 -22.52 4.74
CA GLY A 250 -13.79 -23.28 4.10
C GLY A 250 -13.41 -22.76 2.71
N MET A 251 -13.67 -21.49 2.42
CA MET A 251 -13.40 -20.87 1.11
C MET A 251 -11.92 -20.48 0.91
N ILE A 252 -11.14 -20.49 1.99
CA ILE A 252 -9.76 -20.02 2.07
C ILE A 252 -8.86 -21.15 2.57
N ASP A 253 -7.60 -21.16 2.11
CA ASP A 253 -6.62 -22.20 2.45
C ASP A 253 -5.81 -21.83 3.70
N GLU A 254 -5.45 -20.56 3.87
CA GLU A 254 -4.81 -20.03 5.06
C GLU A 254 -5.46 -18.72 5.53
N PHE A 255 -5.27 -18.40 6.80
CA PHE A 255 -5.69 -17.14 7.39
C PHE A 255 -4.72 -16.63 8.44
N SER A 256 -4.77 -15.32 8.70
CA SER A 256 -4.12 -14.71 9.86
C SER A 256 -4.83 -13.44 10.30
N LYS A 257 -4.89 -13.17 11.60
CA LYS A 257 -5.38 -11.91 12.17
C LYS A 257 -4.25 -11.17 12.87
N TRP A 258 -4.12 -9.88 12.59
CA TRP A 258 -3.12 -8.99 13.15
C TRP A 258 -3.81 -7.82 13.83
N ASN A 259 -3.53 -7.61 15.11
CA ASN A 259 -3.98 -6.45 15.85
C ASN A 259 -2.96 -5.32 15.70
N ASN A 260 -3.36 -4.24 15.03
CA ASN A 260 -2.54 -3.05 14.83
C ASN A 260 -2.96 -1.86 15.72
N ASN A 261 -3.78 -2.13 16.74
CA ASN A 261 -4.08 -1.21 17.83
C ASN A 261 -2.92 -1.19 18.84
N VAL A 262 -1.78 -0.69 18.36
CA VAL A 262 -0.53 -0.56 19.12
C VAL A 262 -0.08 0.89 19.07
N GLU A 263 0.76 1.27 20.03
CA GLU A 263 1.39 2.60 20.02
C GLU A 263 2.11 2.85 18.69
N LYS A 264 2.09 4.12 18.25
CA LYS A 264 2.71 4.53 17.00
C LYS A 264 4.18 4.11 16.96
N GLY A 265 4.56 3.38 15.90
CA GLY A 265 5.92 2.87 15.70
C GLY A 265 6.17 1.46 16.26
N LYS A 266 5.26 0.91 17.06
CA LYS A 266 5.31 -0.52 17.44
C LYS A 266 4.76 -1.39 16.30
N SER A 267 5.25 -2.63 16.24
CA SER A 267 4.76 -3.63 15.29
C SER A 267 3.40 -4.17 15.71
N ALA A 268 2.57 -4.52 14.72
CA ALA A 268 1.31 -5.20 14.96
C ALA A 268 1.52 -6.59 15.61
N ILE A 269 0.54 -7.01 16.40
CA ILE A 269 0.56 -8.27 17.14
C ILE A 269 -0.20 -9.32 16.34
N LEU A 270 0.42 -10.48 16.07
CA LEU A 270 -0.28 -11.62 15.50
C LEU A 270 -1.24 -12.20 16.55
N VAL A 271 -2.53 -12.18 16.26
CA VAL A 271 -3.59 -12.67 17.16
C VAL A 271 -3.94 -14.12 16.86
N GLU A 272 -4.03 -14.47 15.59
CA GLU A 272 -4.30 -15.85 15.18
C GLU A 272 -3.70 -16.14 13.80
N SER A 273 -3.49 -17.42 13.51
CA SER A 273 -3.13 -17.90 12.18
C SER A 273 -3.53 -19.36 11.99
N SER A 274 -3.58 -19.79 10.73
CA SER A 274 -3.68 -21.22 10.42
C SER A 274 -2.46 -21.98 10.99
N PRO A 275 -2.63 -23.23 11.47
CA PRO A 275 -1.55 -24.01 12.08
C PRO A 275 -0.34 -24.31 11.18
N LYS A 276 -0.48 -24.14 9.85
CA LYS A 276 0.56 -24.36 8.83
C LYS A 276 0.79 -23.13 7.95
N ALA A 277 0.53 -21.93 8.45
CA ALA A 277 0.62 -20.73 7.63
C ALA A 277 2.08 -20.44 7.22
N ASP A 278 2.40 -20.63 5.94
CA ASP A 278 3.75 -20.44 5.35
C ASP A 278 4.35 -19.06 5.67
N PHE A 279 3.47 -18.07 5.88
CA PHE A 279 3.84 -16.70 6.19
C PHE A 279 4.25 -16.48 7.66
N THR A 280 3.56 -17.09 8.62
CA THR A 280 3.73 -16.76 10.05
C THR A 280 4.99 -17.37 10.66
N ASP A 281 5.45 -18.51 10.15
CA ASP A 281 6.67 -19.16 10.64
C ASP A 281 7.92 -18.31 10.41
N ARG A 282 7.97 -17.56 9.30
CA ARG A 282 9.11 -16.66 8.99
C ARG A 282 8.93 -15.25 9.55
N HIS A 283 7.71 -14.74 9.68
CA HIS A 283 7.48 -13.44 10.34
C HIS A 283 7.88 -13.45 11.81
N ARG A 284 7.70 -14.58 12.51
CA ARG A 284 8.23 -14.79 13.87
C ARG A 284 9.76 -14.67 13.90
N MET A 285 10.45 -15.23 12.90
CA MET A 285 11.92 -15.17 12.79
C MET A 285 12.46 -13.77 12.45
N VAL A 286 11.75 -12.97 11.64
CA VAL A 286 12.18 -11.59 11.30
C VAL A 286 12.01 -10.64 12.49
N GLY A 287 10.94 -10.80 13.29
CA GLY A 287 10.78 -10.08 14.56
C GLY A 287 11.87 -10.41 15.59
N GLU A 288 12.29 -11.67 15.65
CA GLU A 288 13.41 -12.13 16.49
C GLU A 288 14.79 -11.64 15.98
N ARG A 289 15.00 -11.53 14.66
CA ARG A 289 16.23 -10.94 14.08
C ARG A 289 16.38 -9.46 14.37
N ARG A 290 15.30 -8.66 14.25
CA ARG A 290 15.33 -7.22 14.58
C ARG A 290 15.58 -6.97 16.07
N THR A 291 15.11 -7.84 16.95
CA THR A 291 15.38 -7.74 18.40
C THR A 291 16.76 -8.25 18.80
N THR A 292 17.36 -9.17 18.03
CA THR A 292 18.74 -9.63 18.26
C THR A 292 19.79 -8.67 17.70
N GLU A 293 19.54 -8.01 16.56
CA GLU A 293 20.39 -6.92 16.06
C GLU A 293 20.37 -5.70 17.00
N SER A 294 19.20 -5.31 17.50
CA SER A 294 19.08 -4.29 18.56
C SER A 294 19.85 -4.65 19.84
N ARG A 295 19.92 -5.94 20.21
CA ARG A 295 20.68 -6.41 21.38
C ARG A 295 22.18 -6.49 21.13
N LEU A 296 22.61 -6.69 19.88
CA LEU A 296 24.02 -6.71 19.49
C LEU A 296 24.60 -5.28 19.39
N ASP A 297 23.81 -4.30 18.94
CA ASP A 297 24.20 -2.88 18.96
C ASP A 297 24.32 -2.33 20.38
N ASN A 298 23.43 -2.74 21.30
CA ASN A 298 23.53 -2.34 22.72
C ASN A 298 24.72 -2.97 23.47
N ARG A 299 25.34 -4.03 22.94
CA ARG A 299 26.59 -4.59 23.49
C ARG A 299 27.85 -3.95 22.93
N ARG A 300 27.77 -3.22 21.82
CA ARG A 300 28.91 -2.51 21.21
C ARG A 300 29.09 -1.07 21.71
N ASN A 301 28.06 -0.48 22.33
CA ASN A 301 28.12 0.88 22.91
C ASN A 301 28.22 0.92 24.46
N GLY A 302 28.70 -0.16 25.09
CA GLY A 302 28.95 -0.22 26.52
C GLY A 302 30.35 0.27 26.94
N TYR A 303 30.73 1.51 26.62
CA TYR A 303 31.79 2.20 27.37
C TYR A 303 31.17 3.28 28.24
N SER A 304 30.92 2.87 29.49
CA SER A 304 30.63 3.73 30.63
C SER A 304 31.71 4.81 30.75
N THR A 305 31.30 6.08 30.65
CA THR A 305 32.08 7.22 31.13
C THR A 305 31.65 7.47 32.57
N ASP A 306 32.39 6.91 33.52
CA ASP A 306 32.39 7.37 34.91
C ASP A 306 33.71 6.95 35.55
N VAL A 307 34.73 7.81 35.43
CA VAL A 307 35.91 7.76 36.30
C VAL A 307 36.00 9.11 37.00
N ARG A 308 35.65 9.08 38.28
CA ARG A 308 35.89 10.17 39.23
C ARG A 308 37.39 10.33 39.44
N PHE A 309 37.79 11.59 39.52
CA PHE A 309 39.13 12.06 39.84
C PHE A 309 39.69 11.41 41.11
N ALA A 310 40.88 10.83 41.00
CA ALA A 310 41.82 10.70 42.10
C ALA A 310 43.23 10.90 41.54
N SER A 311 43.86 11.97 42.00
CA SER A 311 45.27 12.30 41.85
C SER A 311 46.15 11.20 42.45
N ASP A 312 47.17 10.75 41.73
CA ASP A 312 48.55 10.88 42.21
C ASP A 312 49.55 10.60 41.08
N GLY A 313 50.50 11.52 40.91
CA GLY A 313 51.57 11.37 39.95
C GLY A 313 52.69 10.51 40.53
N ARG A 314 53.18 9.54 39.77
CA ARG A 314 54.54 9.01 39.95
C ARG A 314 55.15 8.60 38.61
N THR A 315 56.33 9.16 38.43
CA THR A 315 57.34 9.06 37.39
C THR A 315 58.03 7.69 37.33
N GLY A 316 58.62 7.36 36.17
CA GLY A 316 59.68 6.34 36.02
C GLY A 316 59.39 5.40 34.85
N GLU A 317 59.93 5.66 33.66
CA GLU A 317 61.23 5.22 33.14
C GLU A 317 61.19 3.88 32.38
N LYS A 318 61.50 4.02 31.08
CA LYS A 318 62.45 3.24 30.25
C LYS A 318 62.13 1.84 29.70
N SER A 319 62.65 1.70 28.47
CA SER A 319 62.95 0.50 27.65
C SER A 319 61.73 -0.30 27.15
N GLY A 320 61.45 -0.48 25.87
CA GLY A 320 62.29 -0.50 24.67
C GLY A 320 62.50 -1.95 24.26
N PHE A 321 61.87 -2.43 23.19
CA PHE A 321 62.35 -3.58 22.39
C PHE A 321 61.64 -3.67 21.03
N TYR A 322 62.41 -4.15 20.06
CA TYR A 322 62.22 -4.17 18.60
C TYR A 322 61.18 -5.17 18.06
N GLY A 323 60.71 -4.92 16.82
CA GLY A 323 60.14 -5.91 15.88
C GLY A 323 59.04 -5.28 15.00
N ASP A 324 59.35 -4.66 13.85
CA ASP A 324 59.52 -5.30 12.52
C ASP A 324 58.33 -6.21 12.14
N GLY A 325 57.51 -5.98 11.10
CA GLY A 325 57.61 -5.04 10.01
C GLY A 325 56.45 -5.20 9.00
N ARG A 326 56.60 -4.46 7.88
CA ARG A 326 55.90 -4.53 6.56
C ARG A 326 54.45 -4.01 6.51
N ARG A 327 54.26 -2.75 6.06
CA ARG A 327 54.11 -2.28 4.65
C ARG A 327 53.06 -3.03 3.82
N MET A 328 51.99 -2.32 3.47
CA MET A 328 51.49 -2.24 2.10
C MET A 328 51.10 -0.77 1.82
N VAL A 329 51.64 -0.25 0.72
CA VAL A 329 51.51 1.12 0.22
C VAL A 329 50.42 1.15 -0.85
N GLN A 330 49.78 2.32 -0.94
CA GLN A 330 48.86 2.79 -1.96
C GLN A 330 49.29 2.56 -3.43
N SER A 331 48.29 2.50 -4.31
CA SER A 331 48.15 3.17 -5.63
C SER A 331 47.31 2.27 -6.54
N GLY A 332 46.42 2.73 -7.43
CA GLY A 332 46.01 4.04 -7.91
C GLY A 332 44.76 3.87 -8.80
N LYS A 333 44.06 4.98 -9.05
CA LYS A 333 42.96 5.15 -10.04
C LYS A 333 43.56 5.36 -11.47
N PRO A 334 42.75 5.62 -12.53
CA PRO A 334 41.49 5.01 -13.00
C PRO A 334 41.57 4.61 -14.51
N ALA A 335 40.51 4.05 -15.08
CA ALA A 335 40.33 4.01 -16.54
C ALA A 335 38.88 4.29 -16.95
N ASP A 336 38.78 5.22 -17.90
CA ASP A 336 37.64 5.70 -18.67
C ASP A 336 37.04 4.61 -19.56
N ASN A 337 35.74 4.68 -19.83
CA ASN A 337 35.19 4.21 -21.11
C ASN A 337 33.78 4.78 -21.32
N THR A 338 33.71 5.79 -22.19
CA THR A 338 32.51 6.31 -22.82
C THR A 338 32.32 5.62 -24.17
N VAL A 339 31.09 5.17 -24.48
CA VAL A 339 30.69 4.80 -25.84
C VAL A 339 29.45 5.61 -26.20
N ASN A 340 29.64 6.49 -27.18
CA ASN A 340 28.61 7.24 -27.89
C ASN A 340 27.93 6.33 -28.93
N THR A 341 26.61 6.40 -29.02
CA THR A 341 25.87 6.08 -30.26
C THR A 341 24.88 7.20 -30.58
N THR A 342 25.26 7.99 -31.56
CA THR A 342 24.42 8.97 -32.27
C THR A 342 23.67 8.29 -33.42
N PHE A 343 22.38 8.58 -33.58
CA PHE A 343 21.68 8.45 -34.87
C PHE A 343 20.81 9.70 -35.09
N SER A 344 20.92 10.29 -36.28
CA SER A 344 20.08 11.37 -36.81
C SER A 344 19.49 10.93 -38.16
N PRO A 345 18.41 11.58 -38.66
CA PRO A 345 17.44 10.96 -39.57
C PRO A 345 17.46 11.48 -41.03
N ALA A 346 16.55 10.90 -41.85
CA ALA A 346 15.90 11.39 -43.11
C ALA A 346 16.46 10.83 -44.46
N PRO A 347 15.75 10.96 -45.62
CA PRO A 347 14.42 11.53 -45.91
C PRO A 347 13.47 10.61 -46.76
N GLY A 348 12.27 11.12 -47.12
CA GLY A 348 11.10 10.37 -47.59
C GLY A 348 10.89 10.21 -49.11
N SER A 349 9.69 9.72 -49.47
CA SER A 349 9.04 9.94 -50.78
C SER A 349 7.53 9.59 -50.71
N ASP A 350 6.75 10.47 -51.32
CA ASP A 350 5.28 10.53 -51.42
C ASP A 350 4.61 9.38 -52.20
N GLU A 351 3.34 9.10 -51.89
CA GLU A 351 2.17 9.33 -52.77
C GLU A 351 0.98 8.37 -52.51
N LYS A 352 -0.19 9.01 -52.32
CA LYS A 352 -1.53 8.72 -52.89
C LYS A 352 -2.18 7.33 -52.76
N GLY A 353 -3.44 7.34 -52.30
CA GLY A 353 -4.51 6.64 -53.02
C GLY A 353 -5.54 5.86 -52.19
N ALA A 354 -6.77 6.38 -52.19
CA ALA A 354 -8.04 5.65 -52.20
C ALA A 354 -8.38 4.71 -51.03
N SER A 355 -9.24 5.18 -50.12
CA SER A 355 -10.16 4.32 -49.36
C SER A 355 -11.50 4.28 -50.07
N ASP A 356 -11.84 3.13 -50.66
CA ASP A 356 -13.16 2.84 -51.18
C ASP A 356 -13.64 1.47 -50.67
N SER A 357 -14.92 1.45 -50.29
CA SER A 357 -15.82 0.29 -50.19
C SER A 357 -15.74 -0.71 -49.01
N LEU A 358 -16.73 -0.54 -48.12
CA LEU A 358 -17.87 -1.44 -47.88
C LEU A 358 -17.73 -2.80 -47.14
N ASN A 359 -18.72 -2.96 -46.24
CA ASN A 359 -19.35 -4.14 -45.65
C ASN A 359 -18.80 -4.70 -44.32
N PRO A 360 -19.69 -4.96 -43.33
CA PRO A 360 -20.72 -5.98 -43.52
C PRO A 360 -22.16 -5.61 -43.10
N SER A 361 -23.07 -5.90 -44.04
CA SER A 361 -24.42 -6.42 -43.80
C SER A 361 -24.43 -7.56 -42.78
N PHE A 362 -25.25 -7.47 -41.73
CA PHE A 362 -26.22 -8.50 -41.32
C PHE A 362 -27.21 -7.91 -40.30
N LYS A 363 -28.29 -7.29 -40.80
CA LYS A 363 -29.56 -7.13 -40.08
C LYS A 363 -30.46 -8.29 -40.49
N ASN A 364 -31.00 -9.03 -39.52
CA ASN A 364 -32.44 -9.28 -39.39
C ASN A 364 -32.75 -10.45 -38.43
N LYS A 365 -33.42 -10.14 -37.32
CA LYS A 365 -34.82 -10.54 -37.04
C LYS A 365 -35.09 -10.45 -35.54
N LEU A 366 -35.95 -9.53 -35.14
CA LEU A 366 -36.90 -9.74 -34.07
C LEU A 366 -38.10 -8.83 -34.35
N HIS A 367 -39.15 -9.44 -34.88
CA HIS A 367 -40.46 -8.84 -35.03
C HIS A 367 -41.36 -9.44 -33.96
N HIS A 368 -41.90 -8.53 -33.14
CA HIS A 368 -43.30 -8.47 -32.73
C HIS A 368 -43.93 -9.57 -31.86
N LYS A 369 -44.36 -9.13 -30.66
CA LYS A 369 -45.74 -9.14 -30.08
C LYS A 369 -45.69 -9.58 -28.62
N ASN A 370 -46.54 -9.16 -27.69
CA ASN A 370 -47.50 -8.08 -27.51
C ASN A 370 -47.95 -8.22 -26.04
N LYS A 371 -48.37 -7.13 -25.40
CA LYS A 371 -49.45 -7.04 -24.40
C LYS A 371 -49.68 -8.24 -23.44
N ARG A 372 -49.41 -8.05 -22.16
CA ARG A 372 -50.41 -7.71 -21.12
C ARG A 372 -49.71 -7.35 -19.82
#